data_AF-A0A089LHZ0-F1
#
_entry.id   AF-A0A089LHZ0-F1
#
_cell.length_a   1.000
_cell.length_b   1.000
_cell.length_c   1.000
_cell.angle_alpha   90.00
_cell.angle_beta   90.00
_cell.angle_gamma   90.00
#
_symmetry.space_group_name_H-M   'P 1'
#
loop_
_entity.id
_entity.type
_entity.pdbx_description
1 polymer ?
#
loop_
_entity_poly.entity_id
_entity_poly.type
_entity_poly.pdbx_seq_one_letter_code
_entity_poly.pdbx_strand_id
1 'polypeptide(L)'
;MITLEQLEGEARFVAQNAKHNLKLVKQQAAVIDPAKLESNIKWLEMMISLHQKDLAAAKVQMKKARLAGRTSLRTRLKYLVASILRDDDRKSKGEAV
;
A
#
# COMPACT_ATOMS: atom_id res chain seq x y z
N MET A 1 14.51 11.48 -0.12
CA MET A 1 13.97 10.26 -0.74
C MET A 1 12.51 10.16 -0.33
N ILE A 2 11.57 10.16 -1.28
CA ILE A 2 10.13 10.13 -0.97
C ILE A 2 9.76 8.74 -0.45
N THR A 3 9.01 8.66 0.65
CA THR A 3 8.56 7.38 1.22
C THR A 3 7.27 6.89 0.57
N LEU A 4 6.99 5.58 0.64
CA LEU A 4 5.73 5.01 0.14
C LEU A 4 4.50 5.62 0.83
N GLU A 5 4.62 6.02 2.09
CA GLU A 5 3.57 6.67 2.87
C GLU A 5 3.29 8.09 2.37
N GLN A 6 4.33 8.83 1.98
CA GLN A 6 4.19 10.15 1.36
C GLN A 6 3.49 10.03 0.00
N LEU A 7 3.87 9.05 -0.83
CA LEU A 7 3.21 8.78 -2.12
C LEU A 7 1.74 8.39 -1.94
N GLU A 8 1.39 7.55 -0.97
CA GLU A 8 -0.01 7.21 -0.68
C GLU A 8 -0.79 8.45 -0.21
N GLY A 9 -0.19 9.26 0.66
CA GLY A 9 -0.78 10.50 1.16
C GLY A 9 -1.08 11.50 0.06
N GLU A 10 -0.12 11.75 -0.82
CA GLU A 10 -0.25 12.62 -1.99
C GLU A 10 -1.32 12.09 -2.96
N ALA A 11 -1.27 10.81 -3.33
CA ALA A 11 -2.26 10.20 -4.22
C ALA A 11 -3.68 10.30 -3.65
N ARG A 12 -3.86 10.10 -2.33
CA ARG A 12 -5.15 10.25 -1.66
C ARG A 12 -5.60 11.71 -1.66
N PHE A 13 -4.72 12.65 -1.38
CA PHE A 13 -5.02 14.09 -1.37
C PHE A 13 -5.48 14.56 -2.76
N VAL A 14 -4.74 14.22 -3.82
CA VAL A 14 -5.09 14.62 -5.18
C VAL A 14 -6.42 13.99 -5.62
N ALA A 15 -6.65 12.71 -5.32
CA ALA A 15 -7.91 12.04 -5.65
C ALA A 15 -9.13 12.67 -4.93
N GLN A 16 -8.97 13.09 -3.66
CA GLN A 16 -10.03 13.79 -2.93
C GLN A 16 -10.33 15.16 -3.52
N ASN A 17 -9.30 15.94 -3.83
CA ASN A 17 -9.45 17.25 -4.46
C ASN A 17 -10.07 17.12 -5.86
N ALA A 18 -9.65 16.15 -6.66
CA ALA A 18 -10.23 15.91 -7.99
C ALA A 18 -11.74 15.57 -7.90
N LYS A 19 -12.16 14.77 -6.92
CA LYS A 19 -13.59 14.49 -6.67
C LYS A 19 -14.35 15.74 -6.23
N HIS A 20 -13.77 16.54 -5.34
CA HIS A 20 -14.38 17.78 -4.88
C HIS A 20 -14.56 18.76 -6.06
N ASN A 21 -13.51 18.95 -6.86
CA ASN A 21 -13.52 19.80 -8.03
C ASN A 21 -14.54 19.32 -9.08
N LEU A 22 -14.66 18.00 -9.28
CA LEU A 22 -15.66 17.44 -10.19
C LEU A 22 -17.08 17.77 -9.73
N LYS A 23 -17.34 17.74 -8.42
CA LYS A 23 -18.63 18.15 -7.86
C LYS A 23 -18.91 19.64 -8.12
N LEU A 24 -17.93 20.50 -7.87
CA LEU A 24 -18.07 21.95 -8.10
C LEU A 24 -18.29 22.28 -9.58
N VAL A 25 -17.51 21.67 -10.48
CA VAL A 25 -17.64 21.85 -11.93
C VAL A 25 -19.02 21.41 -12.42
N LYS A 26 -19.56 20.31 -11.90
CA LYS A 26 -20.93 19.87 -12.22
C LYS A 26 -21.99 20.85 -11.69
N GLN A 27 -21.79 21.43 -10.51
CA GLN A 27 -22.70 22.43 -9.94
C GLN A 27 -22.68 23.76 -10.72
N GLN A 28 -21.53 24.13 -11.28
CA GLN A 28 -21.34 25.35 -12.08
C GLN A 28 -21.49 25.10 -13.58
N ALA A 29 -21.97 23.93 -14.00
CA ALA A 29 -22.04 23.53 -15.41
C ALA A 29 -22.81 24.54 -16.29
N ALA A 30 -23.80 25.22 -15.73
CA ALA A 30 -24.62 26.21 -16.44
C ALA A 30 -23.88 27.49 -16.84
N VAL A 31 -22.74 27.80 -16.19
CA VAL A 31 -21.95 29.02 -16.45
C VAL A 31 -20.60 28.74 -17.11
N ILE A 32 -20.28 27.46 -17.34
CA ILE A 32 -19.03 27.03 -17.98
C ILE A 32 -19.32 26.76 -19.45
N ASP A 33 -18.40 27.22 -20.31
CA ASP A 33 -18.43 26.87 -21.73
C ASP A 33 -18.51 25.32 -21.92
N PRO A 34 -19.47 24.79 -22.70
CA PRO A 34 -19.69 23.35 -22.80
C PRO A 34 -18.47 22.54 -23.25
N ALA A 35 -17.65 23.09 -24.16
CA ALA A 35 -16.45 22.41 -24.63
C ALA A 35 -15.37 22.35 -23.54
N LYS A 36 -15.20 23.43 -22.76
CA LYS A 36 -14.33 23.45 -21.58
C LYS A 36 -14.85 22.55 -20.46
N LEU A 37 -16.17 22.50 -20.25
CA LEU A 37 -16.81 21.66 -19.25
C LEU A 37 -16.51 20.18 -19.49
N GLU A 38 -16.68 19.70 -20.72
CA GLU A 38 -16.40 18.32 -21.07
C GLU A 38 -14.91 17.96 -20.87
N SER A 39 -14.02 18.85 -21.31
CA SER A 39 -12.57 18.65 -21.14
C SER A 39 -12.17 18.59 -19.67
N ASN A 40 -12.70 19.51 -18.84
CA ASN A 40 -12.45 19.54 -17.40
C ASN A 40 -12.97 18.28 -16.70
N ILE A 41 -14.16 17.80 -17.06
CA ILE A 41 -14.72 16.56 -16.50
C ILE A 41 -13.82 15.37 -16.85
N LYS A 42 -13.46 15.21 -18.13
CA LYS A 42 -12.58 14.11 -18.58
C LYS A 42 -11.24 14.12 -17.86
N TRP A 43 -10.63 15.30 -17.71
CA TRP A 43 -9.37 15.43 -16.99
C TRP A 43 -9.48 15.04 -15.51
N LEU A 44 -10.53 15.52 -14.83
CA LEU A 44 -10.77 15.19 -13.42
C LEU A 44 -11.06 13.69 -13.21
N GLU A 45 -11.84 13.07 -14.10
CA GLU A 45 -12.11 11.64 -14.07
C GLU A 45 -10.85 10.80 -14.32
N MET A 46 -9.99 11.24 -15.25
CA MET A 46 -8.69 10.63 -15.49
C MET A 46 -7.78 10.71 -14.25
N MET A 47 -7.71 11.86 -13.59
CA MET A 47 -6.94 12.03 -12.35
C MET A 47 -7.44 11.11 -11.23
N ILE A 48 -8.75 11.00 -11.06
CA ILE A 48 -9.34 10.07 -10.08
C ILE A 48 -8.94 8.62 -10.41
N SER A 49 -9.05 8.21 -11.67
CA SER A 49 -8.74 6.86 -12.12
C SER A 49 -7.26 6.51 -11.94
N LEU A 50 -6.36 7.42 -12.32
CA LEU A 50 -4.92 7.23 -12.20
C LEU A 50 -4.50 7.07 -10.74
N HIS A 51 -4.93 7.97 -9.86
CA HIS A 51 -4.57 7.90 -8.44
C HIS A 51 -5.20 6.73 -7.69
N GLN A 52 -6.36 6.23 -8.13
CA GLN A 52 -6.90 4.98 -7.60
C GLN A 52 -6.01 3.78 -7.92
N LYS A 53 -5.45 3.73 -9.14
CA LYS A 53 -4.50 2.69 -9.55
C LYS A 53 -3.19 2.80 -8.79
N ASP A 54 -2.66 4.01 -8.62
CA ASP A 54 -1.45 4.25 -7.83
C ASP A 54 -1.62 3.82 -6.38
N LEU A 55 -2.76 4.15 -5.77
CA LEU A 55 -3.07 3.75 -4.40
C LEU A 55 -3.22 2.22 -4.27
N ALA A 56 -3.78 1.55 -5.28
CA ALA A 56 -3.83 0.09 -5.32
C ALA A 56 -2.43 -0.52 -5.42
N ALA A 57 -1.57 0.03 -6.28
CA ALA A 57 -0.18 -0.40 -6.43
C ALA A 57 0.62 -0.19 -5.14
N ALA A 58 0.49 0.98 -4.50
CA ALA A 58 1.12 1.31 -3.22
C ALA A 58 0.73 0.31 -2.13
N LYS A 59 -0.56 -0.03 -2.00
CA LYS A 59 -1.04 -1.06 -1.05
C LYS A 59 -0.41 -2.43 -1.29
N VAL A 60 -0.29 -2.84 -2.56
CA VAL A 60 0.38 -4.11 -2.91
C VAL A 60 1.86 -4.07 -2.54
N GLN A 61 2.55 -2.96 -2.82
CA GLN A 61 3.95 -2.78 -2.47
C GLN A 61 4.16 -2.78 -0.95
N MET A 62 3.34 -2.07 -0.18
CA MET A 62 3.39 -2.09 1.29
C MET A 62 3.13 -3.51 1.84
N LYS A 63 2.18 -4.25 1.26
CA LYS A 63 1.93 -5.65 1.63
C LYS A 63 3.15 -6.53 1.35
N LYS A 64 3.78 -6.38 0.18
CA LYS A 64 5.01 -7.09 -0.19
C LYS A 64 6.18 -6.73 0.73
N ALA A 65 6.39 -5.44 1.01
CA ALA A 65 7.42 -4.96 1.92
C ALA A 65 7.21 -5.50 3.35
N ARG A 66 5.96 -5.50 3.83
CA ARG A 66 5.60 -6.11 5.12
C ARG A 66 5.89 -7.61 5.13
N LEU A 67 5.56 -8.34 4.05
CA LEU A 67 5.85 -9.77 3.92
C LEU A 67 7.37 -10.04 3.83
N ALA A 68 8.11 -9.19 3.11
CA ALA A 68 9.56 -9.23 3.04
C ALA A 68 10.20 -9.01 4.42
N GLY A 69 9.73 -8.04 5.19
CA GLY A 69 10.12 -7.84 6.59
C GLY A 69 9.66 -8.96 7.53
N ARG A 70 8.67 -9.75 7.12
CA ARG A 70 8.19 -10.96 7.81
C ARG A 70 8.92 -12.24 7.38
N THR A 71 9.88 -12.16 6.45
CA THR A 71 10.43 -13.34 5.76
C THR A 71 10.86 -14.46 6.68
N SER A 72 10.70 -15.66 6.12
CA SER A 72 10.91 -16.97 6.71
C SER A 72 12.29 -17.17 7.32
N LEU A 73 13.33 -16.41 6.96
CA LEU A 73 14.67 -16.64 7.50
C LEU A 73 14.74 -16.41 9.01
N ARG A 74 14.23 -15.28 9.53
CA ARG A 74 14.22 -15.03 10.98
C ARG A 74 13.41 -16.09 11.72
N THR A 75 12.26 -16.46 11.17
CA THR A 75 11.38 -17.50 11.73
C THR A 75 12.03 -18.89 11.66
N ARG A 76 12.64 -19.25 10.53
CA ARG A 76 13.37 -20.51 10.32
C ARG A 76 14.59 -20.60 11.21
N LEU A 77 15.34 -19.50 11.38
CA LEU A 77 16.47 -19.43 12.32
C LEU A 77 15.98 -19.58 13.77
N LYS A 78 14.88 -18.95 14.16
CA LYS A 78 14.27 -19.17 15.48
C LYS A 78 13.84 -20.63 15.69
N TYR A 79 13.18 -21.24 14.70
CA TYR A 79 12.79 -22.65 14.77
C TYR A 79 14.01 -23.59 14.82
N LEU A 80 15.05 -23.30 14.04
CA LEU A 80 16.29 -24.06 14.01
C LEU A 80 17.04 -23.98 15.34
N VAL A 81 17.15 -22.78 15.92
CA VAL A 81 17.75 -22.60 17.26
C VAL A 81 16.94 -23.38 18.31
N ALA A 82 15.60 -23.29 18.26
CA ALA A 82 14.74 -24.02 19.19
C ALA A 82 14.84 -25.55 19.03
N SER A 83 15.05 -26.07 17.82
CA SER A 83 15.25 -27.51 17.61
C SER A 83 16.60 -27.98 18.15
N ILE A 84 17.68 -27.22 17.91
CA ILE A 84 19.02 -27.55 18.42
C ILE A 84 19.02 -27.61 19.96
N LEU A 85 18.45 -26.59 20.61
CA LEU A 85 18.37 -26.55 22.07
C LEU A 85 17.52 -27.70 22.66
N ARG A 86 16.41 -28.06 21.99
CA ARG A 86 15.58 -29.20 22.41
C ARG A 86 16.28 -30.55 22.25
N ASP A 87 17.14 -30.69 21.25
CA ASP A 87 17.91 -31.91 21.04
C ASP A 87 19.07 -32.02 22.05
N ASP A 88 19.67 -30.91 22.48
CA ASP A 88 20.65 -30.87 23.57
C ASP A 88 20.02 -31.27 24.92
N ASP A 89 18.85 -30.74 25.25
CA ASP A 89 18.12 -31.10 26.48
C ASP A 89 17.69 -32.58 26.52
N ARG A 90 17.46 -33.19 25.35
CA ARG A 90 17.13 -34.62 25.24
C ARG A 90 18.36 -35.51 25.39
N LYS A 91 19.52 -35.08 24.93
CA LYS A 91 20.78 -35.81 25.14
C LYS A 91 21.23 -35.81 26.60
N SER A 92 20.97 -34.76 27.38
CA SER A 92 21.39 -34.72 28.79
C SER A 92 20.54 -35.58 29.75
N LYS A 93 19.35 -36.03 29.33
CA LYS A 93 18.51 -36.98 30.08
C LYS A 93 18.66 -38.45 29.65
N GLY A 94 19.62 -38.74 28.79
CA GLY A 94 19.83 -40.05 28.18
C GLY A 94 21.26 -40.55 28.28
N GLU A 95 21.91 -40.40 29.44
CA GLU A 95 23.10 -41.19 29.82
C GLU A 95 23.16 -41.29 31.35
N ALA A 96 22.14 -41.96 31.91
CA ALA A 96 22.30 -42.65 33.18
C ALA A 96 22.43 -44.14 32.82
N VAL A 97 23.69 -44.58 32.69
CA VAL A 97 24.05 -45.99 32.80
C VAL A 97 23.79 -46.42 34.24
#